data_AF-A0A6H5KJT5-F1
#
_entry.id   AF-A0A6H5KJT5-F1
#
_cell.length_a   1.000
_cell.length_b   1.000
_cell.length_c   1.000
_cell.angle_alpha   90.00
_cell.angle_beta   90.00
_cell.angle_gamma   90.00
#
_symmetry.space_group_name_H-M   'P 1'
#
loop_
_entity.id
_entity.type
_entity.pdbx_description
1 polymer ?
#
loop_
_entity_poly.entity_id
_entity_poly.type
_entity_poly.pdbx_seq_one_letter_code
_entity_poly.pdbx_strand_id
1 'polypeptide(L)'
;MESLRCRLLALFALAFASSAGFMVPPTCHSKRGRGHVMMASDQQEGYVSWLTQKIERARRPPFVKIARARLQRDFAVLLMRASYQVVDELDFVPMDDFQKQFFLFRQREWLGYKENFPRIKQGDLADPDYFDFISFAQYASVAEAMRNGRDFFEEKVGAEGEKRTVQRSADFKDNARLPEEHARRVGDRILAYCTEAFGSTKLAPVVTQGQTVAELREGCDRIMNLLRLNFYTLDYAVTADLDRKVLTVRATAPATIWGQQVLAQRRDRPANDFEAKVISAYLRACGLEGATYSTAFSSLDAVHTFRL
;
A
#
# COMPACT_ATOMS: atom_id res chain seq x y z
N MET A 1 -28.76 -11.14 1.10
CA MET A 1 -27.35 -11.43 0.74
C MET A 1 -27.01 -11.15 -0.74
N GLU A 2 -27.95 -11.23 -1.69
CA GLU A 2 -27.68 -10.90 -3.11
C GLU A 2 -27.59 -9.39 -3.42
N SER A 3 -28.29 -8.54 -2.65
CA SER A 3 -28.31 -7.08 -2.83
C SER A 3 -26.96 -6.40 -2.59
N LEU A 4 -26.14 -6.88 -1.63
CA LEU A 4 -24.79 -6.35 -1.40
C LEU A 4 -23.81 -6.79 -2.50
N ARG A 5 -23.93 -8.01 -3.03
CA ARG A 5 -23.06 -8.51 -4.10
C ARG A 5 -23.27 -7.73 -5.41
N CYS A 6 -24.51 -7.37 -5.75
CA CYS A 6 -24.81 -6.57 -6.95
C CYS A 6 -24.35 -5.10 -6.83
N ARG A 7 -24.44 -4.48 -5.64
CA ARG A 7 -23.91 -3.12 -5.43
C ARG A 7 -22.38 -3.08 -5.39
N LEU A 8 -21.73 -4.15 -4.90
CA LEU A 8 -20.27 -4.28 -4.90
C LEU A 8 -19.64 -4.46 -6.30
N LEU A 9 -20.38 -5.02 -7.26
CA LEU A 9 -19.94 -5.21 -8.65
C LEU A 9 -20.15 -3.95 -9.50
N ALA A 10 -21.24 -3.21 -9.28
CA ALA A 10 -21.59 -2.03 -10.08
C ALA A 10 -20.61 -0.83 -9.89
N LEU A 11 -20.15 -0.60 -8.66
CA LEU A 11 -19.13 0.43 -8.37
C LEU A 11 -17.75 0.09 -8.97
N PHE A 12 -17.47 -1.19 -9.25
CA PHE A 12 -16.20 -1.64 -9.82
C PHE A 12 -16.15 -1.49 -11.35
N ALA A 13 -17.30 -1.57 -12.03
CA ALA A 13 -17.38 -1.32 -13.48
C ALA A 13 -17.11 0.15 -13.83
N LEU A 14 -17.59 1.09 -13.01
CA LEU A 14 -17.45 2.54 -13.26
C LEU A 14 -16.02 3.07 -13.02
N ALA A 15 -15.26 2.49 -12.09
CA ALA A 15 -13.87 2.89 -11.86
C ALA A 15 -12.86 2.31 -12.88
N PHE A 16 -13.25 1.28 -13.65
CA PHE A 16 -12.34 0.57 -14.58
C PHE A 16 -12.75 0.63 -16.06
N ALA A 17 -13.96 1.11 -16.42
CA ALA A 17 -14.44 1.09 -17.81
C ALA A 17 -14.37 2.44 -18.57
N SER A 18 -13.85 3.53 -17.99
CA SER A 18 -13.85 4.83 -18.68
C SER A 18 -12.53 5.14 -19.39
N SER A 19 -12.67 5.55 -20.66
CA SER A 19 -11.71 6.25 -21.54
C SER A 19 -10.62 5.45 -22.26
N ALA A 20 -11.06 4.71 -23.28
CA ALA A 20 -10.36 4.73 -24.56
C ALA A 20 -10.52 6.14 -25.18
N GLY A 21 -9.42 6.89 -25.29
CA GLY A 21 -9.40 8.21 -25.91
C GLY A 21 -7.97 8.55 -26.32
N PHE A 22 -7.65 8.32 -27.60
CA PHE A 22 -6.39 8.72 -28.21
C PHE A 22 -6.28 10.24 -28.21
N MET A 23 -5.21 10.79 -27.62
CA MET A 23 -4.82 12.18 -27.81
C MET A 23 -3.44 12.20 -28.47
N VAL A 24 -3.42 12.67 -29.72
CA VAL A 24 -2.24 12.84 -30.58
C VAL A 24 -1.39 13.99 -30.03
N PRO A 25 -0.05 13.87 -29.95
CA PRO A 25 0.81 14.96 -29.48
C PRO A 25 0.87 16.10 -30.51
N PRO A 26 0.92 17.38 -30.08
CA PRO A 26 1.04 18.51 -30.99
C PRO A 26 2.45 18.57 -31.59
N THR A 27 2.49 18.85 -32.89
CA THR A 27 3.69 19.02 -33.70
C THR A 27 4.48 20.27 -33.28
N CYS A 28 5.79 20.11 -33.22
CA CYS A 28 6.75 21.17 -32.89
C CYS A 28 6.89 22.14 -34.07
N HIS A 29 6.58 23.43 -33.86
CA HIS A 29 6.90 24.50 -34.79
C HIS A 29 8.08 25.31 -34.26
N SER A 30 9.23 25.21 -34.95
CA SER A 30 10.41 26.03 -34.67
C SER A 30 10.22 27.44 -35.23
N LYS A 31 10.32 28.47 -34.39
CA LYS A 31 10.69 29.82 -34.83
C LYS A 31 11.98 30.23 -34.13
N ARG A 32 13.01 30.46 -34.93
CA ARG A 32 14.29 31.03 -34.50
C ARG A 32 14.09 32.49 -34.12
N GLY A 33 14.47 32.85 -32.90
CA GLY A 33 14.67 34.23 -32.47
C GLY A 33 15.80 34.26 -31.46
N ARG A 34 16.90 34.96 -31.78
CA ARG A 34 18.00 35.22 -30.85
C ARG A 34 17.49 36.14 -29.76
N GLY A 35 17.45 35.64 -28.53
CA GLY A 35 17.20 36.41 -27.31
C GLY A 35 18.04 35.82 -26.19
N HIS A 36 18.67 36.68 -25.39
CA HIS A 36 19.38 36.31 -24.17
C HIS A 36 18.56 35.29 -23.35
N VAL A 37 19.16 34.14 -23.07
CA VAL A 37 18.55 33.09 -22.27
C VAL A 37 18.68 33.48 -20.80
N MET A 38 17.70 34.22 -20.29
CA MET A 38 17.30 34.01 -18.90
C MET A 38 16.55 32.68 -18.88
N MET A 39 17.18 31.64 -18.32
CA MET A 39 16.47 30.41 -18.00
C MET A 39 15.37 30.77 -17.00
N ALA A 40 14.12 30.72 -17.46
CA ALA A 40 12.96 30.91 -16.59
C ALA A 40 13.00 29.85 -15.48
N SER A 41 12.79 30.27 -14.23
CA SER A 41 12.79 29.43 -13.02
C SER A 41 12.02 28.12 -13.18
N ASP A 42 10.90 28.15 -13.91
CA ASP A 42 10.02 27.00 -14.14
C ASP A 42 10.65 25.90 -14.99
N GLN A 43 11.54 26.25 -15.94
CA GLN A 43 12.29 25.27 -16.73
C GLN A 43 13.39 24.61 -15.90
N GLN A 44 13.96 25.35 -14.94
CA GLN A 44 14.99 24.86 -14.05
C GLN A 44 14.41 23.90 -12.98
N GLU A 45 13.24 24.21 -12.43
CA GLU A 45 12.51 23.31 -11.51
C GLU A 45 12.10 22.00 -12.20
N GLY A 46 11.61 22.07 -13.45
CA GLY A 46 11.28 20.88 -14.24
C GLY A 46 12.48 19.97 -14.51
N TYR A 47 13.64 20.55 -14.81
CA TYR A 47 14.87 19.80 -15.06
C TYR A 47 15.42 19.12 -13.80
N VAL A 48 15.43 19.81 -12.66
CA VAL A 48 15.88 19.26 -11.37
C VAL A 48 14.95 18.13 -10.90
N SER A 49 13.64 18.30 -11.07
CA SER A 49 12.65 17.26 -10.77
C SER A 49 12.87 16.01 -11.65
N TRP A 50 13.07 16.21 -12.95
CA TRP A 50 13.39 15.13 -13.88
C TRP A 50 14.69 14.38 -13.53
N LEU A 51 15.77 15.10 -13.21
CA LEU A 51 17.04 14.51 -12.79
C LEU A 51 16.89 13.71 -11.50
N THR A 52 16.21 14.28 -10.50
CA THR A 52 15.95 13.62 -9.22
C THR A 52 15.19 12.31 -9.43
N GLN A 53 14.16 12.32 -10.28
CA GLN A 53 13.40 11.12 -10.61
C GLN A 53 14.25 10.07 -11.35
N LYS A 54 15.14 10.50 -12.26
CA LYS A 54 16.03 9.58 -12.98
C LYS A 54 17.05 8.93 -12.04
N ILE A 55 17.64 9.71 -11.13
CA ILE A 55 18.58 9.23 -10.11
C ILE A 55 17.87 8.28 -9.13
N GLU A 56 16.66 8.63 -8.69
CA GLU A 56 15.85 7.79 -7.83
C GLU A 56 15.58 6.43 -8.48
N ARG A 57 15.07 6.43 -9.72
CA ARG A 57 14.82 5.20 -10.50
C ARG A 57 16.06 4.34 -10.67
N ALA A 58 17.21 4.96 -10.96
CA ALA A 58 18.48 4.25 -11.15
C ALA A 58 19.01 3.61 -9.85
N ARG A 59 18.60 4.12 -8.69
CA ARG A 59 19.03 3.61 -7.38
C ARG A 59 18.07 2.58 -6.78
N ARG A 60 16.93 2.32 -7.43
CA ARG A 60 15.94 1.36 -6.91
C ARG A 60 16.53 -0.03 -6.78
N PRO A 61 16.06 -0.83 -5.80
CA PRO A 61 16.37 -2.24 -5.73
C PRO A 61 16.01 -2.97 -7.04
N PRO A 62 16.75 -4.04 -7.39
CA PRO A 62 16.43 -4.85 -8.55
C PRO A 62 15.05 -5.49 -8.40
N PHE A 63 14.36 -5.67 -9.52
CA PHE A 63 13.08 -6.36 -9.55
C PHE A 63 13.23 -7.82 -9.10
N VAL A 64 12.29 -8.28 -8.27
CA VAL A 64 12.26 -9.67 -7.79
C VAL A 64 11.57 -10.56 -8.82
N LYS A 65 12.36 -11.28 -9.62
CA LYS A 65 11.88 -12.13 -10.72
C LYS A 65 11.90 -13.61 -10.33
N ILE A 66 10.95 -14.01 -9.49
CA ILE A 66 10.79 -15.41 -9.06
C ILE A 66 9.42 -15.94 -9.46
N ALA A 67 9.32 -17.26 -9.66
CA ALA A 67 8.03 -17.89 -9.90
C ALA A 67 7.20 -17.89 -8.61
N ARG A 68 5.96 -17.41 -8.70
CA ARG A 68 5.01 -17.32 -7.58
C ARG A 68 3.68 -17.91 -8.00
N ALA A 69 2.99 -18.52 -7.04
CA ALA A 69 1.58 -18.82 -7.20
C ALA A 69 0.78 -17.52 -7.30
N ARG A 70 -0.37 -17.59 -7.96
CA ARG A 70 -1.31 -16.46 -8.01
C ARG A 70 -1.94 -16.28 -6.64
N LEU A 71 -2.06 -15.04 -6.18
CA LEU A 71 -2.72 -14.71 -4.92
C LEU A 71 -4.18 -15.16 -4.96
N GLN A 72 -4.71 -15.54 -3.79
CA GLN A 72 -6.15 -15.67 -3.66
C GLN A 72 -6.77 -14.29 -3.91
N ARG A 73 -7.70 -14.23 -4.89
CA ARG A 73 -8.18 -12.96 -5.44
C ARG A 73 -8.90 -12.08 -4.42
N ASP A 74 -9.74 -12.66 -3.57
CA ASP A 74 -10.48 -11.93 -2.55
C ASP A 74 -9.55 -11.37 -1.47
N PHE A 75 -8.50 -12.11 -1.12
CA PHE A 75 -7.44 -11.67 -0.21
C PHE A 75 -6.63 -10.52 -0.81
N ALA A 76 -6.23 -10.62 -2.08
CA ALA A 76 -5.57 -9.50 -2.76
C ALA A 76 -6.46 -8.24 -2.81
N VAL A 77 -7.76 -8.41 -3.10
CA VAL A 77 -8.74 -7.31 -3.08
C VAL A 77 -8.88 -6.73 -1.67
N LEU A 78 -8.95 -7.57 -0.63
CA LEU A 78 -9.00 -7.15 0.77
C LEU A 78 -7.82 -6.26 1.12
N LEU A 79 -6.58 -6.67 0.83
CA LEU A 79 -5.37 -5.91 1.18
C LEU A 79 -5.37 -4.52 0.54
N MET A 80 -5.68 -4.43 -0.75
CA MET A 80 -5.75 -3.16 -1.49
C MET A 80 -6.88 -2.26 -0.97
N ARG A 81 -8.07 -2.84 -0.72
CA ARG A 81 -9.22 -2.10 -0.21
C ARG A 81 -9.03 -1.62 1.21
N ALA A 82 -8.40 -2.43 2.07
CA ALA A 82 -8.10 -2.04 3.43
C ALA A 82 -7.31 -0.73 3.43
N SER A 83 -6.24 -0.61 2.65
CA SER A 83 -5.50 0.64 2.54
C SER A 83 -6.32 1.79 1.93
N TYR A 84 -7.07 1.52 0.87
CA TYR A 84 -7.84 2.54 0.14
C TYR A 84 -8.93 3.17 1.01
N GLN A 85 -9.71 2.34 1.72
CA GLN A 85 -10.78 2.80 2.60
C GLN A 85 -10.25 3.58 3.80
N VAL A 86 -9.01 3.31 4.27
CA VAL A 86 -8.44 4.12 5.36
C VAL A 86 -8.05 5.52 4.86
N VAL A 87 -7.64 5.66 3.60
CA VAL A 87 -7.37 6.99 3.01
C VAL A 87 -8.62 7.87 3.07
N ASP A 88 -9.75 7.31 2.64
CA ASP A 88 -11.06 7.95 2.66
C ASP A 88 -11.47 8.33 4.10
N GLU A 89 -11.44 7.38 5.03
CA GLU A 89 -11.84 7.61 6.43
C GLU A 89 -10.96 8.57 7.25
N LEU A 90 -9.73 8.82 6.81
CA LEU A 90 -8.84 9.77 7.48
C LEU A 90 -9.01 11.20 6.97
N ASP A 91 -9.86 11.42 5.96
CA ASP A 91 -10.32 12.72 5.50
C ASP A 91 -9.17 13.73 5.34
N PHE A 92 -8.04 13.32 4.73
CA PHE A 92 -6.88 14.20 4.53
C PHE A 92 -6.69 14.63 3.07
N VAL A 93 -7.47 14.08 2.15
CA VAL A 93 -7.39 14.37 0.72
C VAL A 93 -8.77 14.13 0.07
N PRO A 94 -9.24 15.00 -0.84
CA PRO A 94 -10.42 14.69 -1.65
C PRO A 94 -10.19 13.40 -2.44
N MET A 95 -11.17 12.49 -2.42
CA MET A 95 -10.96 11.18 -3.05
C MET A 95 -10.86 11.23 -4.57
N ASP A 96 -11.47 12.22 -5.23
CA ASP A 96 -11.30 12.46 -6.66
C ASP A 96 -9.88 12.93 -7.01
N ASP A 97 -9.31 13.81 -6.18
CA ASP A 97 -7.90 14.23 -6.28
C ASP A 97 -6.98 13.01 -6.07
N PHE A 98 -7.20 12.23 -5.01
CA PHE A 98 -6.39 11.05 -4.72
C PHE A 98 -6.43 10.01 -5.86
N GLN A 99 -7.62 9.69 -6.38
CA GLN A 99 -7.80 8.77 -7.50
C GLN A 99 -7.07 9.24 -8.76
N LYS A 100 -7.17 10.54 -9.07
CA LYS A 100 -6.47 11.13 -10.20
C LYS A 100 -4.95 11.04 -10.02
N GLN A 101 -4.42 11.39 -8.85
CA GLN A 101 -2.99 11.31 -8.58
C GLN A 101 -2.47 9.87 -8.65
N PHE A 102 -3.20 8.93 -8.05
CA PHE A 102 -2.87 7.51 -8.11
C PHE A 102 -2.86 7.00 -9.56
N PHE A 103 -3.85 7.38 -10.37
CA PHE A 103 -3.93 7.02 -11.78
C PHE A 103 -2.73 7.55 -12.58
N LEU A 104 -2.39 8.83 -12.41
CA LEU A 104 -1.26 9.46 -13.10
C LEU A 104 0.08 8.86 -12.66
N PHE A 105 0.25 8.61 -11.36
CA PHE A 105 1.43 7.92 -10.82
C PHE A 105 1.58 6.54 -11.44
N ARG A 106 0.49 5.75 -11.45
CA ARG A 106 0.46 4.42 -12.07
C ARG A 106 0.85 4.46 -13.55
N GLN A 107 0.28 5.38 -14.34
CA GLN A 107 0.63 5.50 -15.76
C GLN A 107 2.12 5.79 -15.98
N ARG A 108 2.68 6.70 -15.18
CA ARG A 108 4.08 7.12 -15.29
C ARG A 108 5.08 6.00 -14.97
N GLU A 109 4.71 5.07 -14.08
CA GLU A 109 5.56 3.95 -13.67
C GLU A 109 5.33 2.67 -14.49
N TRP A 110 4.16 2.53 -15.13
CA TRP A 110 3.71 1.27 -15.73
C TRP A 110 4.65 0.71 -16.79
N LEU A 111 5.08 1.52 -17.76
CA LEU A 111 5.88 1.02 -18.88
C LEU A 111 7.23 0.45 -18.42
N GLY A 112 7.95 1.19 -17.55
CA GLY A 112 9.23 0.72 -17.03
C GLY A 112 9.10 -0.53 -16.13
N TYR A 113 7.98 -0.66 -15.41
CA TYR A 113 7.71 -1.89 -14.67
C TYR A 113 7.40 -3.06 -15.60
N LYS A 114 6.53 -2.87 -16.59
CA LYS A 114 6.09 -3.91 -17.54
C LYS A 114 7.24 -4.48 -18.38
N GLU A 115 8.23 -3.66 -18.74
CA GLU A 115 9.46 -4.12 -19.42
C GLU A 115 10.19 -5.23 -18.64
N ASN A 116 10.07 -5.23 -17.32
CA ASN A 116 10.70 -6.23 -16.46
C ASN A 116 9.87 -7.49 -16.26
N PHE A 117 8.57 -7.43 -16.56
CA PHE A 117 7.61 -8.52 -16.38
C PHE A 117 6.65 -8.58 -17.58
N PRO A 118 7.08 -9.08 -18.75
CA PRO A 118 6.34 -8.94 -20.00
C PRO A 118 4.98 -9.65 -20.05
N ARG A 119 4.72 -10.57 -19.11
CA ARG A 119 3.48 -11.36 -19.05
C ARG A 119 2.40 -10.73 -18.14
N ILE A 120 2.73 -9.69 -17.38
CA ILE A 120 1.78 -9.08 -16.44
C ILE A 120 0.64 -8.41 -17.19
N LYS A 121 -0.56 -8.52 -16.62
CA LYS A 121 -1.76 -7.88 -17.16
C LYS A 121 -2.22 -6.79 -16.20
N GLN A 122 -2.45 -5.60 -16.74
CA GLN A 122 -2.98 -4.50 -15.96
C GLN A 122 -4.39 -4.86 -15.43
N GLY A 123 -4.60 -4.64 -14.14
CA GLY A 123 -5.85 -4.93 -13.44
C GLY A 123 -5.93 -6.34 -12.82
N ASP A 124 -4.97 -7.23 -13.10
CA ASP A 124 -4.99 -8.59 -12.56
C ASP A 124 -4.42 -8.65 -11.12
N LEU A 125 -5.22 -8.30 -10.13
CA LEU A 125 -4.78 -8.28 -8.71
C LEU A 125 -4.32 -9.62 -8.15
N ALA A 126 -4.67 -10.75 -8.78
CA ALA A 126 -4.21 -12.06 -8.35
C ALA A 126 -2.82 -12.40 -8.92
N ASP A 127 -2.34 -11.66 -9.92
CA ASP A 127 -0.96 -11.77 -10.39
C ASP A 127 -0.03 -11.07 -9.37
N PRO A 128 0.95 -11.78 -8.79
CA PRO A 128 1.81 -11.23 -7.75
C PRO A 128 2.68 -10.08 -8.23
N ASP A 129 3.13 -10.09 -9.49
CA ASP A 129 3.98 -9.03 -10.02
C ASP A 129 3.16 -7.76 -10.27
N TYR A 130 1.90 -7.91 -10.72
CA TYR A 130 0.98 -6.79 -10.82
C TYR A 130 0.54 -6.28 -9.44
N PHE A 131 0.31 -7.20 -8.47
CA PHE A 131 -0.05 -6.85 -7.10
C PHE A 131 1.04 -6.01 -6.43
N ASP A 132 2.31 -6.39 -6.56
CA ASP A 132 3.45 -5.60 -6.06
C ASP A 132 3.42 -4.18 -6.64
N PHE A 133 3.34 -4.08 -7.98
CA PHE A 133 3.32 -2.81 -8.69
C PHE A 133 2.18 -1.88 -8.26
N ILE A 134 0.95 -2.41 -8.23
CA ILE A 134 -0.22 -1.58 -7.93
C ILE A 134 -0.25 -1.18 -6.45
N SER A 135 0.22 -2.06 -5.56
CA SER A 135 0.37 -1.76 -4.14
C SER A 135 1.45 -0.71 -3.92
N PHE A 136 2.61 -0.82 -4.57
CA PHE A 136 3.63 0.22 -4.62
C PHE A 136 3.07 1.56 -5.05
N ALA A 137 2.35 1.60 -6.18
CA ALA A 137 1.78 2.83 -6.71
C ALA A 137 0.75 3.44 -5.74
N GLN A 138 -0.06 2.60 -5.08
CA GLN A 138 -1.03 3.05 -4.08
C GLN A 138 -0.29 3.68 -2.89
N TYR A 139 0.63 2.97 -2.26
CA TYR A 139 1.33 3.47 -1.07
C TYR A 139 2.22 4.68 -1.36
N ALA A 140 2.83 4.78 -2.54
CA ALA A 140 3.52 5.98 -2.98
C ALA A 140 2.56 7.19 -3.06
N SER A 141 1.34 6.97 -3.55
CA SER A 141 0.31 8.02 -3.67
C SER A 141 -0.26 8.38 -2.30
N VAL A 142 -0.44 7.40 -1.40
CA VAL A 142 -0.86 7.63 0.00
C VAL A 142 0.18 8.48 0.72
N ALA A 143 1.47 8.13 0.61
CA ALA A 143 2.54 8.86 1.26
C ALA A 143 2.61 10.32 0.79
N GLU A 144 2.47 10.56 -0.52
CA GLU A 144 2.42 11.91 -1.08
C GLU A 144 1.19 12.69 -0.62
N ALA A 145 0.03 12.05 -0.60
CA ALA A 145 -1.21 12.68 -0.16
C ALA A 145 -1.18 13.02 1.35
N MET A 146 -0.58 12.17 2.20
CA MET A 146 -0.45 12.46 3.63
C MET A 146 0.52 13.61 3.91
N ARG A 147 1.63 13.71 3.18
CA ARG A 147 2.56 14.86 3.31
C ARG A 147 1.85 16.18 3.03
N ASN A 148 0.96 16.19 2.05
CA ASN A 148 0.18 17.36 1.63
C ASN A 148 -1.27 17.33 2.18
N GLY A 149 -1.50 16.61 3.29
CA GLY A 149 -2.83 16.40 3.84
C GLY A 149 -3.49 17.71 4.24
N ARG A 150 -4.79 17.84 3.93
CA ARG A 150 -5.61 19.04 4.19
C ARG A 150 -6.56 18.78 5.35
N ASP A 151 -6.82 19.80 6.16
CA ASP A 151 -7.82 19.73 7.23
C ASP A 151 -9.24 20.00 6.75
N PHE A 152 -9.39 20.80 5.69
CA PHE A 152 -10.65 21.25 5.16
C PHE A 152 -10.59 21.31 3.64
N PHE A 153 -11.56 20.70 2.97
CA PHE A 153 -11.63 20.68 1.51
C PHE A 153 -13.05 20.41 1.01
N GLU A 154 -13.27 20.72 -0.26
CA GLU A 154 -14.42 20.21 -1.02
C GLU A 154 -14.01 18.92 -1.72
N GLU A 155 -14.89 17.92 -1.71
CA GLU A 155 -14.76 16.71 -2.50
C GLU A 155 -15.98 16.50 -3.38
N LYS A 156 -15.78 15.80 -4.51
CA LYS A 156 -16.88 15.40 -5.39
C LYS A 156 -17.39 14.02 -5.00
N VAL A 157 -18.67 13.92 -4.71
CA VAL A 157 -19.38 12.69 -4.38
C VAL A 157 -20.42 12.35 -5.46
N GLY A 158 -20.69 11.05 -5.62
CA GLY A 158 -21.68 10.55 -6.56
C GLY A 158 -21.26 10.64 -8.04
N ALA A 159 -22.11 10.13 -8.92
CA ALA A 159 -21.86 10.11 -10.36
C ALA A 159 -22.02 11.50 -11.01
N GLU A 160 -22.84 12.38 -10.41
CA GLU A 160 -23.10 13.73 -10.91
C GLU A 160 -22.08 14.77 -10.42
N GLY A 161 -21.16 14.37 -9.53
CA GLY A 161 -20.08 15.23 -9.04
C GLY A 161 -20.56 16.29 -8.05
N GLU A 162 -21.57 15.98 -7.25
CA GLU A 162 -22.05 16.82 -6.16
C GLU A 162 -20.89 17.16 -5.22
N LYS A 163 -20.85 18.38 -4.71
CA LYS A 163 -19.78 18.82 -3.81
C LYS A 163 -20.19 18.63 -2.36
N ARG A 164 -19.32 18.00 -1.59
CA ARG A 164 -19.41 17.93 -0.13
C ARG A 164 -18.22 18.63 0.49
N THR A 165 -18.46 19.42 1.52
CA THR A 165 -17.40 19.95 2.38
C THR A 165 -17.03 18.92 3.43
N VAL A 166 -15.74 18.63 3.54
CA VAL A 166 -15.18 17.70 4.52
C VAL A 166 -14.28 18.45 5.48
N GLN A 167 -14.44 18.16 6.77
CA GLN A 167 -13.60 18.64 7.84
C GLN A 167 -12.99 17.43 8.54
N ARG A 168 -11.66 17.34 8.49
CA ARG A 168 -10.90 16.27 9.14
C ARG A 168 -11.10 16.30 10.66
N SER A 169 -11.15 15.12 11.28
CA SER A 169 -11.23 14.96 12.73
C SER A 169 -10.11 15.73 13.46
N ALA A 170 -10.46 16.34 14.59
CA ALA A 170 -9.52 17.06 15.43
C ALA A 170 -8.36 16.18 15.94
N ASP A 171 -8.60 14.86 16.09
CA ASP A 171 -7.61 13.89 16.55
C ASP A 171 -6.45 13.71 15.55
N PHE A 172 -6.65 14.06 14.28
CA PHE A 172 -5.69 13.86 13.19
C PHE A 172 -5.33 15.16 12.45
N LYS A 173 -5.38 16.32 13.15
CA LYS A 173 -4.92 17.60 12.59
C LYS A 173 -3.44 17.58 12.18
N ASP A 174 -2.61 16.85 12.93
CA ASP A 174 -1.20 16.71 12.60
C ASP A 174 -0.99 15.61 11.54
N ASN A 175 -0.55 16.02 10.34
CA ASN A 175 -0.23 15.11 9.24
C ASN A 175 0.82 14.06 9.63
N ALA A 176 1.70 14.34 10.60
CA ALA A 176 2.71 13.39 11.04
C ALA A 176 2.11 12.13 11.71
N ARG A 177 0.86 12.22 12.20
CA ARG A 177 0.15 11.10 12.84
C ARG A 177 -0.60 10.20 11.84
N LEU A 178 -0.87 10.70 10.62
CA LEU A 178 -1.65 9.96 9.62
C LEU A 178 -1.02 8.61 9.23
N PRO A 179 0.31 8.48 9.04
CA PRO A 179 0.87 7.21 8.62
C PRO A 179 0.72 6.10 9.66
N GLU A 180 0.88 6.44 10.95
CA GLU A 180 0.73 5.48 12.04
C GLU A 180 -0.73 5.03 12.18
N GLU A 181 -1.66 5.99 12.18
CA GLU A 181 -3.09 5.69 12.23
C GLU A 181 -3.54 4.89 11.01
N HIS A 182 -2.99 5.19 9.84
CA HIS A 182 -3.30 4.44 8.63
C HIS A 182 -2.88 2.98 8.75
N ALA A 183 -1.61 2.76 9.12
CA ALA A 183 -1.08 1.41 9.32
C ALA A 183 -1.88 0.65 10.39
N ARG A 184 -2.30 1.34 11.46
CA ARG A 184 -3.14 0.80 12.53
C ARG A 184 -4.46 0.26 11.98
N ARG A 185 -5.27 1.10 11.34
CA ARG A 185 -6.59 0.74 10.80
C ARG A 185 -6.52 -0.31 9.70
N VAL A 186 -5.50 -0.26 8.84
CA VAL A 186 -5.29 -1.30 7.83
C VAL A 186 -5.02 -2.65 8.49
N GLY A 187 -4.14 -2.68 9.50
CA GLY A 187 -3.88 -3.89 10.27
C GLY A 187 -5.13 -4.45 10.94
N ASP A 188 -5.93 -3.59 11.56
CA ASP A 188 -7.17 -3.98 12.25
C ASP A 188 -8.17 -4.65 11.29
N ARG A 189 -8.33 -4.13 10.07
CA ARG A 189 -9.20 -4.73 9.05
C ARG A 189 -8.70 -6.09 8.56
N ILE A 190 -7.38 -6.23 8.37
CA ILE A 190 -6.80 -7.52 7.95
C ILE A 190 -6.96 -8.54 9.07
N LEU A 191 -6.74 -8.15 10.32
CA LEU A 191 -6.96 -9.01 11.49
C LEU A 191 -8.42 -9.42 11.59
N ALA A 192 -9.36 -8.47 11.46
CA ALA A 192 -10.80 -8.74 11.47
C ALA A 192 -11.16 -9.80 10.42
N TYR A 193 -10.65 -9.68 9.19
CA TYR A 193 -10.82 -10.71 8.18
C TYR A 193 -10.24 -12.07 8.62
N CYS A 194 -9.02 -12.11 9.16
CA CYS A 194 -8.42 -13.34 9.66
C CYS A 194 -9.28 -14.01 10.75
N THR A 195 -9.86 -13.23 11.66
CA THR A 195 -10.69 -13.76 12.75
C THR A 195 -12.11 -14.12 12.29
N GLU A 196 -12.71 -13.36 11.38
CA GLU A 196 -14.07 -13.60 10.91
C GLU A 196 -14.14 -14.74 9.90
N ALA A 197 -13.24 -14.75 8.91
CA ALA A 197 -13.24 -15.76 7.85
C ALA A 197 -12.77 -17.14 8.34
N PHE A 198 -11.93 -17.18 9.38
CA PHE A 198 -11.32 -18.41 9.88
C PHE A 198 -11.63 -18.70 11.35
N GLY A 199 -12.47 -17.92 12.03
CA GLY A 199 -12.71 -18.04 13.48
C GLY A 199 -13.30 -19.36 13.95
N SER A 200 -13.99 -20.08 13.06
CA SER A 200 -14.48 -21.45 13.32
C SER A 200 -13.41 -22.53 13.13
N THR A 201 -12.22 -22.15 12.68
CA THR A 201 -11.11 -23.06 12.37
C THR A 201 -9.95 -22.87 13.35
N LYS A 202 -9.06 -23.86 13.45
CA LYS A 202 -7.82 -23.74 14.22
C LYS A 202 -6.78 -22.79 13.57
N LEU A 203 -7.09 -22.23 12.40
CA LEU A 203 -6.19 -21.35 11.65
C LEU A 203 -6.27 -19.89 12.11
N ALA A 204 -7.35 -19.47 12.76
CA ALA A 204 -7.44 -18.11 13.29
C ALA A 204 -6.49 -17.90 14.48
N PRO A 205 -5.88 -16.71 14.59
CA PRO A 205 -5.14 -16.35 15.80
C PRO A 205 -6.08 -16.27 17.00
N VAL A 206 -5.61 -16.72 18.17
CA VAL A 206 -6.36 -16.58 19.43
C VAL A 206 -6.10 -15.18 19.97
N VAL A 207 -7.14 -14.36 20.01
CA VAL A 207 -7.07 -12.98 20.52
C VAL A 207 -7.55 -12.95 21.96
N THR A 208 -6.61 -12.95 22.90
CA THR A 208 -6.88 -12.89 24.34
C THR A 208 -5.83 -12.00 25.01
N GLN A 209 -6.24 -11.20 25.98
CA GLN A 209 -5.32 -10.38 26.76
C GLN A 209 -4.46 -11.23 27.71
N GLY A 210 -3.27 -10.73 28.05
CA GLY A 210 -2.39 -11.36 29.05
C GLY A 210 -1.64 -12.61 28.53
N GLN A 211 -1.58 -12.79 27.21
CA GLN A 211 -0.83 -13.89 26.59
C GLN A 211 0.68 -13.78 26.87
N THR A 212 1.31 -14.93 27.07
CA THR A 212 2.76 -15.07 27.14
C THR A 212 3.42 -14.82 25.78
N VAL A 213 4.71 -14.50 25.76
CA VAL A 213 5.47 -14.33 24.50
C VAL A 213 5.39 -15.57 23.60
N ALA A 214 5.35 -16.77 24.19
CA ALA A 214 5.20 -18.01 23.45
C ALA A 214 3.83 -18.15 22.77
N GLU A 215 2.76 -17.76 23.45
CA GLU A 215 1.39 -17.75 22.89
C GLU A 215 1.23 -16.67 21.81
N LEU A 216 1.80 -15.47 22.03
CA LEU A 216 1.83 -14.40 21.03
C LEU A 216 2.59 -14.82 19.77
N ARG A 217 3.71 -15.54 19.92
CA ARG A 217 4.44 -16.14 18.80
C ARG A 217 3.56 -17.10 18.01
N GLU A 218 2.77 -17.93 18.71
CA GLU A 218 1.86 -18.88 18.06
C GLU A 218 0.74 -18.16 17.29
N GLY A 219 0.18 -17.08 17.84
CA GLY A 219 -0.77 -16.24 17.11
C GLY A 219 -0.18 -15.57 15.87
N CYS A 220 1.06 -15.06 15.97
CA CYS A 220 1.81 -14.53 14.83
C CYS A 220 2.05 -15.61 13.76
N ASP A 221 2.38 -16.84 14.17
CA ASP A 221 2.56 -17.98 13.27
C ASP A 221 1.28 -18.29 12.49
N ARG A 222 0.12 -18.31 13.17
CA ARG A 222 -1.18 -18.53 12.54
C ARG A 222 -1.51 -17.45 11.50
N ILE A 223 -1.25 -16.18 11.83
CA ILE A 223 -1.44 -15.07 10.89
C ILE A 223 -0.55 -15.26 9.65
N MET A 224 0.73 -15.53 9.83
CA MET A 224 1.65 -15.74 8.71
C MET A 224 1.31 -16.98 7.89
N ASN A 225 0.78 -18.04 8.52
CA ASN A 225 0.26 -19.20 7.81
C ASN A 225 -0.93 -18.82 6.91
N LEU A 226 -1.85 -17.97 7.39
CA LEU A 226 -2.96 -17.48 6.56
C LEU A 226 -2.46 -16.67 5.36
N LEU A 227 -1.45 -15.82 5.55
CA LEU A 227 -0.83 -15.09 4.43
C LEU A 227 -0.20 -16.06 3.42
N ARG A 228 0.49 -17.12 3.89
CA ARG A 228 1.08 -18.16 3.03
C ARG A 228 0.02 -18.96 2.28
N LEU A 229 -1.06 -19.37 2.95
CA LEU A 229 -2.17 -20.12 2.35
C LEU A 229 -2.94 -19.31 1.31
N ASN A 230 -2.94 -17.99 1.41
CA ASN A 230 -3.47 -17.08 0.38
C ASN A 230 -2.44 -16.72 -0.70
N PHE A 231 -1.30 -17.41 -0.73
CA PHE A 231 -0.19 -17.24 -1.67
C PHE A 231 0.42 -15.83 -1.67
N TYR A 232 0.29 -15.09 -0.57
CA TYR A 232 0.86 -13.76 -0.44
C TYR A 232 2.37 -13.81 -0.15
N THR A 233 2.84 -14.79 0.62
CA THR A 233 4.28 -15.04 0.86
C THR A 233 4.63 -16.46 0.45
N LEU A 234 5.85 -16.69 -0.04
CA LEU A 234 6.30 -18.03 -0.47
C LEU A 234 6.48 -18.94 0.75
N ASP A 235 7.15 -18.40 1.76
CA ASP A 235 7.39 -19.06 3.04
C ASP A 235 7.44 -18.01 4.16
N TYR A 236 7.52 -18.45 5.41
CA TYR A 236 7.70 -17.57 6.54
C TYR A 236 8.40 -18.27 7.73
N ALA A 237 8.88 -17.48 8.68
CA ALA A 237 9.31 -17.99 9.98
C ALA A 237 8.95 -17.00 11.08
N VAL A 238 8.47 -17.51 12.22
CA VAL A 238 8.20 -16.72 13.42
C VAL A 238 9.03 -17.25 14.58
N THR A 239 9.96 -16.43 15.06
CA THR A 239 10.79 -16.75 16.23
C THR A 239 10.52 -15.78 17.37
N ALA A 240 10.81 -16.22 18.59
CA ALA A 240 10.65 -15.43 19.80
C ALA A 240 11.92 -15.51 20.64
N ASP A 241 12.38 -14.36 21.13
CA ASP A 241 13.33 -14.26 22.22
C ASP A 241 12.53 -13.93 23.49
N LEU A 242 12.35 -14.95 24.34
CA LEU A 242 11.52 -14.87 25.53
C LEU A 242 12.12 -13.91 26.57
N ASP A 243 13.45 -13.89 26.68
CA ASP A 243 14.18 -13.08 27.66
C ASP A 243 14.11 -11.59 27.29
N ARG A 244 14.27 -11.30 25.99
CA ARG A 244 14.24 -9.92 25.48
C ARG A 244 12.84 -9.44 25.11
N LYS A 245 11.83 -10.31 25.20
CA LYS A 245 10.45 -10.06 24.74
C LYS A 245 10.41 -9.51 23.32
N VAL A 246 11.12 -10.21 22.42
CA VAL A 246 11.20 -9.84 21.00
C VAL A 246 10.56 -10.93 20.16
N LEU A 247 9.67 -10.54 19.25
CA LEU A 247 9.18 -11.43 18.18
C LEU A 247 9.83 -11.04 16.87
N THR A 248 10.34 -12.02 16.13
CA THR A 248 10.85 -11.79 14.77
C THR A 248 10.01 -12.58 13.78
N VAL A 249 9.47 -11.88 12.80
CA VAL A 249 8.71 -12.45 11.70
C VAL A 249 9.45 -12.21 10.40
N ARG A 250 9.83 -13.31 9.73
CA ARG A 250 10.37 -13.29 8.38
C ARG A 250 9.28 -13.71 7.40
N ALA A 251 9.01 -12.88 6.41
CA ALA A 251 8.25 -13.26 5.21
C ALA A 251 9.24 -13.47 4.07
N THR A 252 9.28 -14.69 3.52
CA THR A 252 10.13 -15.02 2.38
C THR A 252 9.39 -14.70 1.09
N ALA A 253 9.90 -13.75 0.34
CA ALA A 253 9.34 -13.24 -0.89
C ALA A 253 7.84 -12.90 -0.75
N PRO A 254 7.44 -11.93 0.09
CA PRO A 254 6.07 -11.43 0.09
C PRO A 254 5.72 -10.79 -1.26
N ALA A 255 4.43 -10.75 -1.60
CA ALA A 255 3.92 -10.24 -2.87
C ALA A 255 4.16 -8.74 -3.07
N THR A 256 4.62 -8.02 -2.04
CA THR A 256 4.97 -6.60 -2.12
C THR A 256 6.46 -6.34 -1.90
N ILE A 257 7.33 -7.36 -1.94
CA ILE A 257 8.74 -7.24 -1.54
C ILE A 257 9.48 -6.11 -2.28
N TRP A 258 9.31 -5.99 -3.60
CA TRP A 258 10.02 -4.95 -4.35
C TRP A 258 9.44 -3.57 -4.02
N GLY A 259 8.12 -3.43 -3.99
CA GLY A 259 7.45 -2.20 -3.62
C GLY A 259 7.79 -1.73 -2.21
N GLN A 260 7.87 -2.65 -1.25
CA GLN A 260 8.32 -2.39 0.13
C GLN A 260 9.75 -1.83 0.14
N GLN A 261 10.69 -2.47 -0.55
CA GLN A 261 12.08 -2.03 -0.62
C GLN A 261 12.21 -0.64 -1.26
N VAL A 262 11.50 -0.38 -2.38
CA VAL A 262 11.50 0.93 -3.06
C VAL A 262 10.94 2.01 -2.14
N LEU A 263 9.79 1.78 -1.50
CA LEU A 263 9.17 2.75 -0.61
C LEU A 263 10.03 3.02 0.63
N ALA A 264 10.67 1.99 1.19
CA ALA A 264 11.60 2.14 2.31
C ALA A 264 12.82 2.98 1.92
N GLN A 265 13.38 2.79 0.72
CA GLN A 265 14.47 3.61 0.20
C GLN A 265 14.04 5.08 0.01
N ARG A 266 12.81 5.30 -0.46
CA ARG A 266 12.20 6.64 -0.58
C ARG A 266 11.79 7.25 0.76
N ARG A 267 11.84 6.48 1.85
CA ARG A 267 11.33 6.85 3.17
C ARG A 267 9.85 7.23 3.15
N ASP A 268 9.08 6.63 2.25
CA ASP A 268 7.64 6.83 2.17
C ASP A 268 6.96 6.17 3.38
N ARG A 269 5.96 6.87 3.93
CA ARG A 269 5.14 6.42 5.06
C ARG A 269 3.67 6.64 4.70
N PRO A 270 2.76 5.70 4.99
CA PRO A 270 2.95 4.45 5.73
C PRO A 270 3.76 3.41 4.93
N ALA A 271 4.37 2.46 5.63
CA ALA A 271 5.11 1.37 4.99
C ALA A 271 4.12 0.43 4.25
N ASN A 272 4.58 -0.33 3.25
CA ASN A 272 3.75 -1.28 2.47
C ASN A 272 3.87 -2.74 2.96
N ASP A 273 3.93 -2.91 4.27
CA ASP A 273 4.16 -4.16 5.00
C ASP A 273 2.86 -4.70 5.61
N PHE A 274 2.00 -5.32 4.78
CA PHE A 274 0.72 -5.86 5.27
C PHE A 274 0.89 -6.87 6.40
N GLU A 275 1.96 -7.66 6.37
CA GLU A 275 2.38 -8.62 7.39
C GLU A 275 2.58 -7.92 8.74
N ALA A 276 3.38 -6.84 8.74
CA ALA A 276 3.69 -6.14 9.97
C ALA A 276 2.47 -5.42 10.54
N LYS A 277 1.59 -4.89 9.67
CA LYS A 277 0.35 -4.24 10.09
C LYS A 277 -0.60 -5.20 10.78
N VAL A 278 -0.84 -6.39 10.20
CA VAL A 278 -1.74 -7.38 10.81
C VAL A 278 -1.17 -7.94 12.11
N ILE A 279 0.15 -8.15 12.19
CA ILE A 279 0.79 -8.57 13.44
C ILE A 279 0.69 -7.47 14.50
N SER A 280 0.94 -6.20 14.14
CA SER A 280 0.77 -5.08 15.07
C SER A 280 -0.66 -4.99 15.59
N ALA A 281 -1.66 -5.20 14.73
CA ALA A 281 -3.06 -5.25 15.13
C ALA A 281 -3.34 -6.40 16.09
N TYR A 282 -2.80 -7.59 15.82
CA TYR A 282 -2.93 -8.74 16.70
C TYR A 282 -2.32 -8.49 18.09
N LEU A 283 -1.10 -7.95 18.15
CA LEU A 283 -0.43 -7.62 19.40
C LEU A 283 -1.23 -6.58 20.21
N ARG A 284 -1.73 -5.52 19.57
CA ARG A 284 -2.63 -4.55 20.22
C ARG A 284 -3.89 -5.21 20.75
N ALA A 285 -4.53 -6.07 19.96
CA ALA A 285 -5.75 -6.77 20.37
C ALA A 285 -5.51 -7.75 21.55
N CYS A 286 -4.27 -8.21 21.73
CA CYS A 286 -3.84 -8.99 22.90
C CYS A 286 -3.36 -8.13 24.08
N GLY A 287 -3.53 -6.81 24.01
CA GLY A 287 -3.21 -5.87 25.09
C GLY A 287 -1.80 -5.25 25.04
N LEU A 288 -1.04 -5.45 23.95
CA LEU A 288 0.29 -4.86 23.77
C LEU A 288 0.25 -3.60 22.91
N GLU A 289 -0.41 -2.55 23.40
CA GLU A 289 -0.56 -1.28 22.69
C GLU A 289 0.78 -0.55 22.43
N GLY A 290 1.77 -0.78 23.29
CA GLY A 290 3.11 -0.18 23.17
C GLY A 290 4.08 -0.97 22.28
N ALA A 291 3.66 -2.08 21.67
CA ALA A 291 4.54 -2.87 20.84
C ALA A 291 4.98 -2.08 19.60
N THR A 292 6.29 -2.05 19.35
CA THR A 292 6.88 -1.34 18.19
C THR A 292 7.59 -2.32 17.29
N TYR A 293 7.77 -1.98 16.01
CA TYR A 293 8.51 -2.83 15.09
C TYR A 293 9.44 -2.06 14.16
N SER A 294 10.44 -2.78 13.68
CA SER A 294 11.32 -2.33 12.60
C SER A 294 11.38 -3.38 11.50
N THR A 295 11.46 -2.95 10.25
CA THR A 295 11.60 -3.84 9.09
C THR A 295 13.00 -3.72 8.51
N ALA A 296 13.63 -4.87 8.27
CA ALA A 296 14.85 -5.01 7.49
C ALA A 296 14.55 -5.85 6.25
N PHE A 297 15.25 -5.56 5.15
CA PHE A 297 15.09 -6.29 3.90
C PHE A 297 16.38 -7.04 3.56
N SER A 298 16.23 -8.28 3.14
CA SER A 298 17.23 -9.00 2.32
C SER A 298 16.79 -8.96 0.86
N SER A 299 17.48 -9.67 -0.04
CA SER A 299 17.11 -9.74 -1.45
C SER A 299 15.69 -10.28 -1.66
N LEU A 300 15.26 -11.24 -0.84
CA LEU A 300 13.94 -11.86 -0.93
C LEU A 300 13.12 -11.72 0.35
N ASP A 301 13.73 -11.46 1.49
CA ASP A 301 13.02 -11.47 2.76
C ASP A 301 12.65 -10.07 3.23
N ALA A 302 11.44 -9.96 3.79
CA ALA A 302 11.08 -8.89 4.71
C ALA A 302 11.14 -9.46 6.13
N VAL A 303 11.97 -8.86 6.99
CA VAL A 303 12.14 -9.27 8.39
C VAL A 303 11.63 -8.17 9.29
N HIS A 304 10.56 -8.45 10.02
CA HIS A 304 9.94 -7.55 10.99
C HIS A 304 10.34 -7.98 12.40
N THR A 305 10.97 -7.09 13.16
CA THR A 305 11.35 -7.33 14.55
C THR A 305 10.47 -6.47 15.46
N PHE A 306 9.61 -7.13 16.23
CA PHE A 306 8.71 -6.53 17.19
C PHE A 306 9.33 -6.55 18.60
N ARG A 307 9.28 -5.41 19.27
CA ARG A 307 9.60 -5.27 20.71
C ARG A 307 8.29 -5.13 21.46
N LEU A 308 8.01 -6.07 22.38
CA LEU A 308 6.75 -6.18 23.12
C LEU A 308 6.74 -5.36 24.41
#